data_AF-A0AAV4I5Y3-F1
#
_entry.id   AF-A0AAV4I5Y3-F1
#
_cell.length_a   1.000
_cell.length_b   1.000
_cell.length_c   1.000
_cell.angle_alpha   90.00
_cell.angle_beta   90.00
_cell.angle_gamma   90.00
#
_symmetry.space_group_name_H-M   'P 1'
#
loop_
_entity.id
_entity.type
_entity.pdbx_description
1 polymer ?
#
loop_
_entity_poly.entity_id
_entity_poly.type
_entity_poly.pdbx_seq_one_letter_code
_entity_poly.pdbx_strand_id
1 'polypeptide(L)'
;MKDTRRGVETVQFASEGLLAINKCGIQGKFKVWCLQFMLIPKLLWPPLVYDICCSTVESIEAKINKYTRKWLRVPPGLSDVAMYFRKAKLKLPMKSILEEYKCGKVRLVTMLEESDDPVVKTVQPSIKTDR
;
A
#
# COMPACT_ATOMS: atom_id res chain seq x y z
N MET A 1 -13.93 15.27 1.63
CA MET A 1 -13.70 15.79 0.27
C MET A 1 -12.52 15.00 -0.26
N LYS A 2 -12.75 14.03 -1.16
CA LYS A 2 -11.70 13.11 -1.64
C LYS A 2 -10.61 13.90 -2.36
N ASP A 3 -9.35 13.72 -1.96
CA ASP A 3 -8.25 14.48 -2.54
C ASP A 3 -7.74 13.80 -3.83
N THR A 4 -8.45 14.04 -4.92
CA THR A 4 -8.16 13.45 -6.23
C THR A 4 -6.77 13.84 -6.73
N ARG A 5 -6.31 15.07 -6.44
CA ARG A 5 -5.00 15.55 -6.90
C ARG A 5 -3.86 14.81 -6.21
N ARG A 6 -3.93 14.65 -4.88
CA ARG A 6 -2.93 13.87 -4.13
C ARG A 6 -2.93 12.40 -4.51
N GLY A 7 -4.10 11.85 -4.86
CA GLY A 7 -4.20 10.50 -5.41
C GLY A 7 -3.38 10.33 -6.69
N VAL A 8 -3.51 11.26 -7.64
CA VAL A 8 -2.75 11.22 -8.91
C VAL A 8 -1.24 11.37 -8.65
N GLU A 9 -0.84 12.32 -7.81
CA GLU A 9 0.57 12.52 -7.42
C GLU A 9 1.18 11.24 -6.82
N THR A 10 0.42 10.54 -5.95
CA THR A 10 0.86 9.29 -5.32
C THR A 10 1.04 8.16 -6.35
N VAL A 11 0.14 8.05 -7.33
CA VAL A 11 0.25 7.04 -8.41
C VAL A 11 1.46 7.33 -9.30
N GLN A 12 1.72 8.59 -9.60
CA GLN A 12 2.88 8.99 -10.38
C GLN A 12 4.17 8.68 -9.64
N PHE A 13 4.27 9.08 -8.36
CA PHE A 13 5.41 8.76 -7.50
C PHE A 13 5.65 7.24 -7.40
N ALA A 14 4.59 6.43 -7.26
CA ALA A 14 4.70 4.97 -7.27
C ALA A 14 5.28 4.45 -8.60
N SER A 15 4.82 5.00 -9.72
CA SER A 15 5.26 4.59 -11.05
C SER A 15 6.73 4.95 -11.29
N GLU A 16 7.16 6.13 -10.89
CA GLU A 16 8.55 6.59 -10.97
C GLU A 16 9.47 5.76 -10.08
N GLY A 17 9.06 5.49 -8.83
CA GLY A 17 9.82 4.64 -7.90
C GLY A 17 9.99 3.20 -8.42
N LEU A 18 8.92 2.61 -8.99
CA LEU A 18 8.99 1.27 -9.60
C LEU A 18 9.92 1.25 -10.83
N LEU A 19 9.86 2.29 -11.67
CA LEU A 19 10.76 2.42 -12.81
C LEU A 19 12.23 2.56 -12.38
N ALA A 20 12.51 3.34 -11.34
CA ALA A 20 13.85 3.49 -10.79
C ALA A 20 14.41 2.15 -10.30
N ILE A 21 13.65 1.41 -9.48
CA ILE A 21 14.04 0.06 -9.00
C ILE A 21 14.22 -0.91 -10.18
N ASN A 22 13.34 -0.84 -11.18
CA ASN A 22 13.42 -1.71 -12.35
C ASN A 22 14.71 -1.49 -13.15
N LYS A 23 15.16 -0.23 -13.28
CA LYS A 23 16.39 0.16 -13.99
C LYS A 23 17.67 -0.26 -13.26
N CYS A 24 17.62 -0.52 -11.95
CA CYS A 24 18.78 -1.01 -11.21
C CYS A 24 19.28 -2.36 -11.77
N GLY A 25 20.60 -2.51 -11.91
CA GLY A 25 21.26 -3.75 -12.36
C GLY A 25 21.30 -4.88 -11.32
N ILE A 26 20.52 -4.78 -10.25
CA ILE A 26 20.52 -5.74 -9.13
C ILE A 26 19.61 -6.96 -9.40
N GLN A 27 19.84 -8.06 -8.69
CA GLN A 27 19.01 -9.26 -8.81
C GLN A 27 17.57 -9.00 -8.35
N GLY A 28 16.61 -9.77 -8.89
CA GLY A 28 15.18 -9.59 -8.64
C GLY A 28 14.77 -9.61 -7.16
N LYS A 29 15.37 -10.49 -6.35
CA LYS A 29 15.12 -10.54 -4.90
C LYS A 29 15.48 -9.23 -4.19
N PHE A 30 16.55 -8.57 -4.61
CA PHE A 30 16.96 -7.28 -4.04
C PHE A 30 16.07 -6.14 -4.51
N LYS A 31 15.54 -6.20 -5.74
CA LYS A 31 14.50 -5.25 -6.21
C LYS A 31 13.24 -5.33 -5.36
N VAL A 32 12.79 -6.56 -5.05
CA VAL A 32 11.66 -6.79 -4.15
C VAL A 32 11.94 -6.29 -2.74
N TRP A 33 13.17 -6.48 -2.24
CA TRP A 33 13.57 -5.90 -0.96
C TRP A 33 13.48 -4.36 -0.96
N CYS A 34 14.01 -3.68 -1.99
CA CYS A 34 13.88 -2.23 -2.12
C CYS A 34 12.41 -1.78 -2.20
N LEU A 35 11.57 -2.52 -2.92
CA LEU A 35 10.14 -2.26 -2.96
C LEU A 35 9.53 -2.33 -1.56
N GLN A 36 9.76 -3.42 -0.83
CA GLN A 36 9.15 -3.70 0.47
C GLN A 36 9.62 -2.76 1.58
N PHE A 37 10.92 -2.45 1.62
CA PHE A 37 11.52 -1.73 2.75
C PHE A 37 11.87 -0.27 2.43
N MET A 38 11.84 0.16 1.17
CA MET A 38 12.09 1.57 0.80
C MET A 38 10.87 2.23 0.16
N LEU A 39 10.31 1.62 -0.90
CA LEU A 39 9.24 2.27 -1.68
C LEU A 39 7.89 2.22 -0.98
N ILE A 40 7.46 1.04 -0.49
CA ILE A 40 6.16 0.88 0.19
C ILE A 40 6.05 1.79 1.42
N PRO A 41 7.03 1.89 2.33
CA PRO A 41 6.95 2.82 3.47
C PRO A 41 6.79 4.28 3.05
N LYS A 42 7.49 4.72 1.98
CA LYS A 42 7.34 6.06 1.42
C LYS A 42 5.96 6.30 0.81
N LEU A 43 5.41 5.28 0.13
CA LEU A 43 4.09 5.33 -0.49
C LEU A 43 2.95 5.31 0.52
N LEU A 44 3.15 4.70 1.70
CA LEU A 44 2.12 4.63 2.74
C LEU A 44 1.95 5.95 3.50
N TRP A 45 2.94 6.84 3.48
CA TRP A 45 2.87 8.10 4.22
C TRP A 45 1.75 9.04 3.72
N PRO A 46 1.64 9.38 2.40
CA PRO A 46 0.56 10.25 1.94
C PRO A 46 -0.86 9.69 2.18
N PRO A 47 -1.16 8.40 1.92
CA PRO A 47 -2.47 7.81 2.21
C PRO A 47 -2.86 7.78 3.69
N LEU A 48 -1.89 7.77 4.61
CA LEU A 48 -2.17 7.90 6.04
C LEU A 48 -2.66 9.31 6.39
N VAL A 49 -2.08 10.34 5.76
CA VAL A 49 -2.38 11.75 6.03
C VAL A 49 -3.60 12.26 5.26
N TYR A 50 -3.79 11.81 4.02
CA TYR A 50 -4.84 12.31 3.11
C TYR A 50 -5.98 11.31 2.89
N ASP A 51 -7.14 11.82 2.51
CA ASP A 51 -8.30 11.01 2.10
C ASP A 51 -8.16 10.58 0.63
N ILE A 52 -7.34 9.54 0.41
CA ILE A 52 -7.12 8.92 -0.90
C ILE A 52 -8.10 7.75 -1.10
N CYS A 53 -8.68 7.64 -2.29
CA CYS A 53 -9.60 6.54 -2.62
C CYS A 53 -8.91 5.17 -2.54
N CYS A 54 -9.60 4.17 -1.99
CA CYS A 54 -9.13 2.78 -1.95
C CYS A 54 -8.81 2.23 -3.35
N SER A 55 -9.63 2.58 -4.35
CA SER A 55 -9.41 2.19 -5.76
C SER A 55 -8.09 2.72 -6.34
N THR A 56 -7.62 3.88 -5.86
CA THR A 56 -6.30 4.41 -6.26
C THR A 56 -5.19 3.53 -5.72
N VAL A 57 -5.28 3.08 -4.46
CA VAL A 57 -4.30 2.18 -3.84
C VAL A 57 -4.30 0.81 -4.52
N GLU A 58 -5.48 0.28 -4.87
CA GLU A 58 -5.62 -0.97 -5.65
C GLU A 58 -4.91 -0.87 -7.01
N SER A 59 -5.03 0.28 -7.69
CA SER A 59 -4.33 0.50 -8.97
C SER A 59 -2.80 0.52 -8.80
N ILE A 60 -2.30 1.01 -7.67
CA ILE A 60 -0.87 1.00 -7.34
C ILE A 60 -0.42 -0.43 -7.07
N GLU A 61 -1.18 -1.20 -6.30
CA GLU A 61 -0.88 -2.60 -6.02
C GLU A 61 -0.84 -3.44 -7.31
N ALA A 62 -1.79 -3.26 -8.23
CA ALA A 62 -1.79 -3.94 -9.51
C ALA A 62 -0.50 -3.68 -10.32
N LYS A 63 0.01 -2.43 -10.31
CA LYS A 63 1.31 -2.08 -10.91
C LYS A 63 2.46 -2.79 -10.18
N ILE A 64 2.47 -2.76 -8.85
CA ILE A 64 3.47 -3.45 -8.03
C ILE A 64 3.51 -4.95 -8.34
N ASN A 65 2.35 -5.60 -8.47
CA ASN A 65 2.24 -7.04 -8.77
C ASN A 65 2.90 -7.36 -10.11
N LYS A 66 2.66 -6.54 -11.14
CA LYS A 66 3.27 -6.72 -12.46
C LYS A 66 4.80 -6.66 -12.41
N TYR A 67 5.38 -5.68 -11.72
CA TYR A 67 6.83 -5.56 -11.58
C TYR A 67 7.43 -6.68 -10.74
N THR A 68 6.79 -7.00 -9.61
CA THR A 68 7.23 -8.05 -8.70
C THR A 68 7.29 -9.41 -9.41
N ARG A 69 6.25 -9.74 -10.19
CA ARG A 69 6.19 -10.98 -10.97
C ARG A 69 7.34 -11.07 -11.97
N LYS A 70 7.60 -9.96 -12.67
CA LYS A 70 8.71 -9.84 -13.60
C LYS A 70 10.08 -10.00 -12.91
N TRP A 71 10.27 -9.38 -11.76
CA TRP A 71 11.54 -9.42 -11.03
C TRP A 71 11.83 -10.80 -10.45
N LEU A 72 10.82 -11.47 -9.88
CA LEU A 72 10.96 -12.80 -9.30
C LEU A 72 10.88 -13.94 -10.33
N ARG A 73 10.58 -13.61 -11.60
CA ARG A 73 10.36 -14.59 -12.69
C ARG A 73 9.27 -15.61 -12.35
N VAL A 74 8.24 -15.19 -11.62
CA VAL A 74 7.08 -16.05 -11.33
C VAL A 74 6.05 -15.95 -12.47
N PRO A 75 5.21 -16.99 -12.67
CA PRO A 75 4.19 -16.97 -13.70
C PRO A 75 3.19 -15.80 -13.52
N PRO A 76 2.69 -15.21 -14.62
CA PRO A 76 1.71 -14.14 -14.56
C PRO A 76 0.39 -14.59 -13.88
N GLY A 77 0.05 -15.88 -13.98
CA GLY A 77 -1.15 -16.48 -13.36
C GLY A 77 -1.02 -16.87 -11.88
N LEU A 78 0.12 -16.63 -11.22
CA LEU A 78 0.24 -16.85 -9.77
C LEU A 78 -0.81 -15.98 -9.06
N SER A 79 -1.49 -16.45 -8.02
CA SER A 79 -2.47 -15.62 -7.32
C SER A 79 -1.79 -14.55 -6.45
N ASP A 80 -2.42 -13.37 -6.32
CA ASP A 80 -1.95 -12.33 -5.39
C ASP A 80 -1.98 -12.86 -3.93
N VAL A 81 -2.90 -13.77 -3.61
CA VAL A 81 -2.94 -14.49 -2.33
C VAL A 81 -1.63 -15.23 -2.08
N ALA A 82 -1.06 -15.94 -3.05
CA ALA A 82 0.22 -16.61 -2.86
C ALA A 82 1.40 -15.62 -2.68
N MET A 83 1.25 -14.37 -3.13
CA MET A 83 2.27 -13.33 -2.96
C MET A 83 2.22 -12.67 -1.58
N TYR A 84 1.03 -12.46 -1.01
CA TYR A 84 0.86 -11.67 0.22
C TYR A 84 0.46 -12.48 1.45
N PHE A 85 -0.13 -13.66 1.27
CA PHE A 85 -0.75 -14.40 2.37
C PHE A 85 0.29 -15.08 3.26
N ARG A 86 0.34 -14.68 4.54
CA ARG A 86 1.33 -15.17 5.50
C ARG A 86 1.11 -16.61 5.96
N LYS A 87 -0.10 -17.16 5.83
CA LYS A 87 -0.45 -18.51 6.33
C LYS A 87 -0.53 -19.59 5.23
N ALA A 88 -0.26 -19.27 3.96
CA ALA A 88 -0.23 -20.26 2.89
C ALA A 88 0.98 -21.19 3.02
N LYS A 89 0.83 -22.43 2.52
CA LYS A 89 1.92 -23.41 2.41
C LYS A 89 3.02 -22.95 1.44
N LEU A 90 2.62 -22.35 0.32
CA LEU A 90 3.52 -21.70 -0.65
C LEU A 90 3.27 -20.20 -0.56
N LYS A 91 4.20 -19.47 0.04
CA LYS A 91 4.06 -18.02 0.24
C LYS A 91 5.34 -17.28 -0.11
N LEU A 92 5.18 -16.12 -0.73
CA LEU A 92 6.20 -15.10 -0.71
C LEU A 92 5.97 -14.22 0.53
N PRO A 93 7.00 -13.90 1.32
CA PRO A 93 6.86 -13.09 2.52
C PRO A 93 6.80 -11.59 2.15
N MET A 94 5.81 -11.19 1.34
CA MET A 94 5.63 -9.80 0.91
C MET A 94 4.43 -9.17 1.63
N LYS A 95 4.51 -7.88 1.92
CA LYS A 95 3.39 -7.09 2.42
C LYS A 95 2.62 -6.48 1.25
N SER A 96 1.29 -6.52 1.35
CA SER A 96 0.39 -5.81 0.44
C SER A 96 0.29 -4.34 0.86
N ILE A 97 0.43 -3.42 -0.10
CA ILE A 97 0.25 -1.98 0.15
C ILE A 97 -1.20 -1.67 0.53
N LEU A 98 -2.17 -2.39 -0.03
CA LEU A 98 -3.59 -2.21 0.25
C LEU A 98 -3.95 -2.68 1.65
N GLU A 99 -3.40 -3.83 2.07
CA GLU A 99 -3.57 -4.32 3.45
C GLU A 99 -2.98 -3.31 4.45
N GLU A 100 -1.74 -2.86 4.24
CA GLU A 100 -1.10 -1.86 5.11
C GLU A 100 -1.87 -0.52 5.11
N TYR A 101 -2.44 -0.11 3.97
CA TYR A 101 -3.29 1.08 3.88
C TYR A 101 -4.56 0.94 4.73
N LYS A 102 -5.29 -0.17 4.59
CA LYS A 102 -6.51 -0.45 5.36
C LYS A 102 -6.21 -0.52 6.85
N CYS A 103 -5.17 -1.26 7.24
CA CYS A 103 -4.71 -1.32 8.62
C CYS A 103 -4.34 0.06 9.16
N GLY A 104 -3.66 0.89 8.36
CA GLY A 104 -3.29 2.25 8.71
C GLY A 104 -4.51 3.15 8.97
N LYS A 105 -5.53 3.08 8.10
CA LYS A 105 -6.79 3.83 8.27
C LYS A 105 -7.55 3.40 9.53
N VAL A 106 -7.70 2.09 9.75
CA VAL A 106 -8.35 1.56 10.96
C VAL A 106 -7.59 2.00 12.21
N ARG A 107 -6.27 1.86 12.21
CA ARG A 107 -5.44 2.28 13.34
C ARG A 107 -5.58 3.77 13.65
N LEU A 108 -5.61 4.63 12.63
CA LEU A 108 -5.81 6.07 12.81
C LEU A 108 -7.18 6.36 13.45
N VAL A 109 -8.23 5.70 12.99
CA VAL A 109 -9.57 5.83 13.58
C VAL A 109 -9.58 5.41 15.03
N THR A 110 -9.08 4.22 15.35
CA THR A 110 -9.04 3.70 16.72
C THR A 110 -8.25 4.62 17.64
N MET A 111 -7.14 5.18 17.16
CA MET A 111 -6.36 6.17 17.92
C MET A 111 -7.13 7.45 18.23
N LEU A 112 -8.03 7.90 17.35
CA LEU A 112 -8.87 9.07 17.61
C LEU A 112 -10.03 8.74 18.57
N GLU A 113 -10.60 7.54 18.48
CA GLU A 113 -11.69 7.07 19.34
C GLU A 113 -11.24 6.84 20.79
N GLU A 114 -10.06 6.25 20.94
CA GLU A 114 -9.43 5.91 22.23
C GLU A 114 -8.57 7.07 22.78
N SER A 115 -8.59 8.25 22.15
CA SER A 115 -7.85 9.42 22.64
C SER A 115 -8.38 9.88 24.00
N ASP A 116 -7.45 10.09 24.95
CA ASP A 116 -7.74 10.67 26.27
C ASP A 116 -8.17 12.14 26.18
N ASP A 117 -7.77 12.84 25.11
CA ASP A 117 -8.15 14.24 24.89
C ASP A 117 -9.60 14.34 24.38
N PRO A 118 -10.52 15.01 25.13
CA PRO A 118 -11.92 15.13 24.76
C PRO A 118 -12.14 15.96 23.49
N VAL A 119 -11.25 16.90 23.16
CA VAL A 119 -11.34 17.72 21.95
C VAL A 119 -11.08 16.87 20.71
N VAL A 120 -10.03 16.05 20.76
CA VAL A 120 -9.67 15.13 19.67
C VAL A 120 -10.80 14.12 19.41
N LYS A 121 -11.36 13.58 20.48
CA LYS A 121 -12.49 12.64 20.42
C LYS A 121 -13.74 13.27 19.80
N THR A 122 -13.99 14.55 20.06
CA THR A 122 -15.15 15.28 19.52
C THR A 122 -15.00 15.63 18.04
N VAL A 123 -13.77 15.87 17.58
CA VAL A 123 -13.46 16.29 16.18
C VAL A 123 -13.34 15.09 15.23
N GLN A 124 -13.43 13.85 15.73
CA GLN A 124 -13.35 12.62 14.94
C GLN A 124 -14.27 12.64 13.70
N PRO A 125 -13.78 12.23 12.52
CA PRO A 125 -14.63 12.09 11.34
C PRO A 125 -15.60 10.92 11.48
N SER A 126 -16.87 11.12 11.09
CA SER A 126 -17.88 10.06 11.10
C SER A 126 -17.63 9.05 9.99
N ILE A 127 -17.45 7.78 10.37
CA ILE A 127 -17.23 6.69 9.42
C ILE A 127 -18.58 6.19 8.96
N LYS A 128 -18.90 6.42 7.68
CA LYS A 128 -20.00 5.71 7.03
C LYS A 128 -19.53 4.30 6.72
N THR A 129 -19.80 3.38 7.64
CA THR A 129 -19.73 1.95 7.34
C THR A 129 -20.99 1.64 6.57
N ASP A 130 -20.89 1.47 5.24
CA ASP A 130 -22.02 1.01 4.44
C ASP A 130 -22.49 -0.35 5.00
N ARG A 131 -23.77 -0.41 5.37
CA ARG A 131 -24.48 -1.63 5.79
C ARG A 131 -24.91 -2.44 4.58
#